data_AF-A0A433DD59-F1
#
_entry.id   AF-A0A433DD59-F1
#
_cell.length_a   1.000
_cell.length_b   1.000
_cell.length_c   1.000
_cell.angle_alpha   90.00
_cell.angle_beta   90.00
_cell.angle_gamma   90.00
#
_symmetry.space_group_name_H-M   'P 1'
#
loop_
_entity.id
_entity.type
_entity.pdbx_description
1 polymer ?
#
loop_
_entity_poly.entity_id
_entity_poly.type
_entity_poly.pdbx_seq_one_letter_code
_entity_poly.pdbx_strand_id
1 'polypeptide(L)'
;MSTYDLIIRNGLLVDPVTKSTRRADLAIASGKIAAIADSLPSTATAIQTINAANLYVTPGLVDLHTHCFWGTFWGVEPDPIAATTGVTTWIDAGSAGAYNFSGFRRFIIDPSQSRVFAFLHISGIGLTGPTYESHHLGLLNVDHSFAIIEANRDIILGIKIRLDSAAVAEGTGMEALRRARELADRSNLPIMVHIGKAPPSIADIAPLLRRGDIITHCCTGHSNRLVDLERGTLLDVARELREKGVVFDLGHGWGSFSYPSAEVMLMAGVPPDVISTDVHQLSVQGPMYDMPTTLSKYINMGMGLEEVIARATVVPAGVIGRPDLGRLEVGGVADVAVFELQSGEFEFKDADLVERKGDKMLVNIVTIVDGKVLQRVPQQQLMPWVKQDDGVPGRLWDRLKNRDAIIGLGGAVQEGGEAAGGEYAKVFGAVGR
;
A
#
# COMPACT_ATOMS: atom_id res chain seq x y z
N MET A 1 -26.40 -26.25 -13.21
CA MET A 1 -25.53 -25.06 -13.34
C MET A 1 -25.25 -24.55 -11.94
N SER A 2 -24.03 -24.13 -11.64
CA SER A 2 -23.69 -23.51 -10.36
C SER A 2 -24.46 -22.19 -10.20
N THR A 3 -24.89 -21.87 -8.98
CA THR A 3 -25.64 -20.64 -8.68
C THR A 3 -24.71 -19.43 -8.52
N TYR A 4 -23.45 -19.68 -8.15
CA TYR A 4 -22.44 -18.65 -7.88
C TYR A 4 -21.11 -19.00 -8.55
N ASP A 5 -20.23 -18.00 -8.65
CA ASP A 5 -18.86 -18.22 -9.14
C ASP A 5 -17.98 -18.72 -7.98
N LEU A 6 -18.06 -18.06 -6.83
CA LEU A 6 -17.28 -18.39 -5.64
C LEU A 6 -18.17 -18.31 -4.39
N ILE A 7 -18.03 -19.26 -3.48
CA ILE A 7 -18.58 -19.16 -2.12
C ILE A 7 -17.44 -19.26 -1.10
N ILE A 8 -17.43 -18.35 -0.13
CA ILE A 8 -16.60 -18.41 1.08
C ILE A 8 -17.50 -18.86 2.23
N ARG A 9 -17.26 -20.06 2.76
CA ARG A 9 -18.08 -20.68 3.83
C ARG A 9 -17.46 -20.45 5.21
N ASN A 10 -18.28 -20.28 6.24
CA ASN A 10 -17.92 -20.32 7.66
C ASN A 10 -16.88 -19.28 8.12
N GLY A 11 -16.71 -18.18 7.37
CA GLY A 11 -15.75 -17.13 7.67
C GLY A 11 -16.15 -16.26 8.85
N LEU A 12 -15.16 -15.67 9.54
CA LEU A 12 -15.36 -14.56 10.46
C LEU A 12 -15.35 -13.27 9.64
N LEU A 13 -16.52 -12.85 9.16
CA LEU A 13 -16.67 -11.63 8.38
C LEU A 13 -16.46 -10.41 9.28
N VAL A 14 -15.44 -9.62 8.95
CA VAL A 14 -15.11 -8.35 9.58
C VAL A 14 -15.82 -7.24 8.82
N ASP A 15 -16.70 -6.53 9.50
CA ASP A 15 -17.29 -5.30 8.99
C ASP A 15 -16.57 -4.08 9.60
N PRO A 16 -15.67 -3.43 8.84
CA PRO A 16 -14.93 -2.26 9.33
C PRO A 16 -15.81 -1.02 9.53
N VAL A 17 -17.02 -0.99 8.96
CA VAL A 17 -17.96 0.14 9.08
C VAL A 17 -18.62 0.12 10.45
N THR A 18 -19.15 -1.04 10.83
CA THR A 18 -19.80 -1.24 12.13
C THR A 18 -18.83 -1.66 13.23
N LYS A 19 -17.55 -1.91 12.88
CA LYS A 19 -16.50 -2.44 13.76
C LYS A 19 -16.94 -3.73 14.47
N SER A 20 -17.52 -4.63 13.70
CA SER A 20 -18.04 -5.90 14.22
C SER A 20 -17.49 -7.08 13.43
N THR A 21 -17.43 -8.23 14.09
CA THR A 21 -17.05 -9.51 13.47
C THR A 21 -18.13 -10.54 13.75
N ARG A 22 -18.58 -11.25 12.71
CA ARG A 22 -19.55 -12.34 12.86
C ARG A 22 -19.26 -13.51 11.94
N ARG A 23 -19.72 -14.70 12.32
CA ARG A 23 -19.66 -15.88 11.44
C ARG A 23 -20.68 -15.74 10.32
N ALA A 24 -20.25 -15.90 9.07
CA ALA A 24 -21.13 -15.87 7.91
C ALA A 24 -20.53 -16.59 6.70
N ASP A 25 -21.41 -16.92 5.76
CA ASP A 25 -21.09 -17.29 4.39
C ASP A 25 -21.20 -16.05 3.48
N LEU A 26 -20.31 -15.96 2.49
CA LEU A 26 -20.32 -14.93 1.45
C LEU A 26 -20.32 -15.60 0.07
N ALA A 27 -21.22 -15.19 -0.81
CA ALA A 27 -21.29 -15.68 -2.19
C ALA A 27 -21.01 -14.55 -3.19
N ILE A 28 -20.28 -14.89 -4.25
CA ILE A 28 -19.89 -13.98 -5.32
C ILE A 28 -20.45 -14.50 -6.64
N ALA A 29 -21.01 -13.58 -7.44
CA ALA A 29 -21.42 -13.83 -8.81
C ALA A 29 -21.15 -12.61 -9.68
N SER A 30 -20.59 -12.83 -10.87
CA SER A 30 -20.30 -11.81 -11.88
C SER A 30 -19.51 -10.61 -11.31
N GLY A 31 -18.48 -10.91 -10.52
CA GLY A 31 -17.59 -9.91 -9.91
C GLY A 31 -18.21 -9.09 -8.76
N LYS A 32 -19.40 -9.48 -8.27
CA LYS A 32 -20.10 -8.79 -7.18
C LYS A 32 -20.44 -9.72 -6.03
N ILE A 33 -20.56 -9.15 -4.84
CA ILE A 33 -21.08 -9.87 -3.67
C ILE A 33 -22.57 -10.10 -3.90
N ALA A 34 -22.96 -11.35 -4.14
CA ALA A 34 -24.33 -11.72 -4.46
C ALA A 34 -25.17 -11.99 -3.20
N ALA A 35 -24.55 -12.51 -2.14
CA ALA A 35 -25.22 -12.77 -0.88
C ALA A 35 -24.24 -12.78 0.30
N ILE A 36 -24.72 -12.35 1.46
CA ILE A 36 -24.08 -12.56 2.76
C ILE A 36 -25.15 -13.09 3.71
N ALA A 37 -24.92 -14.25 4.33
CA ALA A 37 -25.88 -14.88 5.24
C ALA A 37 -25.15 -15.60 6.37
N ASP A 38 -25.79 -15.78 7.54
CA ASP A 38 -25.18 -16.55 8.64
C ASP A 38 -24.81 -17.98 8.20
N SER A 39 -25.65 -18.56 7.34
CA SER A 39 -25.35 -19.79 6.60
C SER A 39 -26.14 -19.81 5.31
N LEU A 40 -25.47 -20.02 4.16
CA LEU A 40 -26.15 -20.26 2.90
C LEU A 40 -26.68 -21.71 2.86
N PRO A 41 -27.80 -21.98 2.15
CA PRO A 41 -28.32 -23.34 2.01
C PRO A 41 -27.23 -24.33 1.59
N SER A 42 -27.29 -25.56 2.12
CA SER A 42 -26.37 -26.64 1.73
C SER A 42 -26.48 -26.99 0.24
N THR A 43 -27.61 -26.66 -0.38
CA THR A 43 -27.86 -26.80 -1.82
C THR A 43 -27.26 -25.67 -2.67
N ALA A 44 -26.71 -24.61 -2.06
CA ALA A 44 -26.04 -23.54 -2.80
C ALA A 44 -24.74 -24.06 -3.43
N THR A 45 -24.64 -23.97 -4.75
CA THR A 45 -23.52 -24.48 -5.54
C THR A 45 -22.71 -23.33 -6.15
N ALA A 46 -21.39 -23.50 -6.23
CA ALA A 46 -20.47 -22.56 -6.85
C ALA A 46 -19.41 -23.27 -7.70
N ILE A 47 -18.75 -22.55 -8.59
CA ILE A 47 -17.61 -23.08 -9.37
C ILE A 47 -16.45 -23.39 -8.42
N GLN A 48 -16.17 -22.47 -7.49
CA GLN A 48 -15.17 -22.64 -6.43
C GLN A 48 -15.80 -22.43 -5.06
N THR A 49 -15.32 -23.17 -4.05
CA THR A 49 -15.72 -22.97 -2.66
C THR A 49 -14.47 -22.91 -1.77
N ILE A 50 -14.38 -21.89 -0.93
CA ILE A 50 -13.34 -21.73 0.08
C ILE A 50 -13.97 -22.00 1.44
N ASN A 51 -13.38 -22.91 2.22
CA ASN A 51 -13.74 -23.10 3.61
C ASN A 51 -12.90 -22.15 4.48
N ALA A 52 -13.52 -21.09 4.99
CA ALA A 52 -12.89 -20.06 5.80
C ALA A 52 -13.14 -20.26 7.31
N ALA A 53 -13.41 -21.49 7.75
CA ALA A 53 -13.57 -21.77 9.17
C ALA A 53 -12.37 -21.29 9.99
N ASN A 54 -12.62 -20.44 10.99
CA ASN A 54 -11.63 -19.78 11.85
C ASN A 54 -10.70 -18.79 11.14
N LEU A 55 -10.99 -18.45 9.88
CA LEU A 55 -10.31 -17.40 9.14
C LEU A 55 -11.14 -16.12 9.16
N TYR A 56 -10.46 -14.98 9.16
CA TYR A 56 -11.07 -13.67 9.00
C TYR A 56 -11.31 -13.38 7.52
N VAL A 57 -12.51 -12.93 7.19
CA VAL A 57 -12.88 -12.49 5.85
C VAL A 57 -13.14 -11.00 5.93
N THR A 58 -12.32 -10.24 5.23
CA THR A 58 -12.33 -8.78 5.26
C THR A 58 -12.66 -8.26 3.86
N PRO A 59 -13.14 -7.01 3.71
CA PRO A 59 -13.03 -6.35 2.43
C PRO A 59 -11.57 -6.36 1.96
N GLY A 60 -11.36 -6.42 0.65
CA GLY A 60 -10.04 -6.29 0.07
C GLY A 60 -9.33 -5.05 0.61
N LEU A 61 -8.07 -5.20 1.03
CA LEU A 61 -7.33 -4.09 1.60
C LEU A 61 -7.02 -3.04 0.52
N VAL A 62 -6.94 -1.79 0.96
CA VAL A 62 -6.63 -0.61 0.16
C VAL A 62 -5.36 0.02 0.71
N ASP A 63 -4.27 -0.07 -0.04
CA ASP A 63 -2.98 0.48 0.35
C ASP A 63 -2.77 1.86 -0.28
N LEU A 64 -2.89 2.90 0.55
CA LEU A 64 -2.83 4.30 0.13
C LEU A 64 -1.44 4.74 -0.34
N HIS A 65 -0.39 3.98 -0.02
CA HIS A 65 0.98 4.38 -0.32
C HIS A 65 1.78 3.19 -0.82
N THR A 66 2.02 3.14 -2.12
CA THR A 66 2.81 2.09 -2.77
C THR A 66 3.70 2.69 -3.85
N HIS A 67 4.74 1.97 -4.27
CA HIS A 67 5.53 2.30 -5.45
C HIS A 67 5.50 1.11 -6.41
N CYS A 68 4.57 1.11 -7.35
CA CYS A 68 4.36 -0.04 -8.25
C CYS A 68 4.79 0.23 -9.71
N PHE A 69 5.43 1.35 -10.02
CA PHE A 69 5.98 1.56 -11.36
C PHE A 69 7.31 0.80 -11.57
N TRP A 70 7.21 -0.52 -11.74
CA TRP A 70 8.36 -1.37 -12.05
C TRP A 70 9.12 -0.85 -13.27
N GLY A 71 10.45 -0.78 -13.15
CA GLY A 71 11.33 -0.10 -14.11
C GLY A 71 11.92 1.22 -13.60
N THR A 72 11.31 1.81 -12.57
CA THR A 72 11.87 2.96 -11.83
C THR A 72 12.75 2.49 -10.65
N PHE A 73 13.43 3.42 -9.97
CA PHE A 73 14.35 3.07 -8.88
C PHE A 73 13.67 2.29 -7.75
N TRP A 74 12.46 2.69 -7.37
CA TRP A 74 11.72 2.12 -6.22
C TRP A 74 10.73 1.03 -6.61
N GLY A 75 10.22 1.05 -7.84
CA GLY A 75 9.00 0.35 -8.22
C GLY A 75 9.06 -1.17 -8.14
N VAL A 76 8.00 -1.78 -7.60
CA VAL A 76 7.72 -3.23 -7.64
C VAL A 76 6.59 -3.53 -8.61
N GLU A 77 6.36 -4.80 -8.96
CA GLU A 77 5.12 -5.17 -9.63
C GLU A 77 3.99 -5.38 -8.60
N PRO A 78 2.76 -4.94 -8.89
CA PRO A 78 1.68 -5.00 -7.92
C PRO A 78 1.14 -6.43 -7.71
N ASP A 79 0.82 -7.16 -8.78
CA ASP A 79 0.12 -8.46 -8.70
C ASP A 79 0.84 -9.54 -7.87
N PRO A 80 2.17 -9.76 -8.01
CA PRO A 80 2.87 -10.75 -7.19
C PRO A 80 2.76 -10.49 -5.68
N ILE A 81 2.72 -9.21 -5.28
CA ILE A 81 2.60 -8.82 -3.88
C ILE A 81 1.12 -8.80 -3.46
N ALA A 82 0.20 -8.32 -4.30
CA ALA A 82 -1.24 -8.34 -4.04
C ALA A 82 -1.74 -9.76 -3.70
N ALA A 83 -1.26 -10.76 -4.44
CA ALA A 83 -1.63 -12.17 -4.28
C ALA A 83 -1.22 -12.79 -2.92
N THR A 84 -0.34 -12.14 -2.17
CA THR A 84 0.16 -12.64 -0.88
C THR A 84 -0.10 -11.71 0.31
N THR A 85 -0.80 -10.59 0.09
CA THR A 85 -0.97 -9.54 1.11
C THR A 85 -2.42 -9.20 1.44
N GLY A 86 -3.37 -9.64 0.61
CA GLY A 86 -4.77 -9.25 0.74
C GLY A 86 -5.07 -7.83 0.25
N VAL A 87 -4.08 -7.14 -0.32
CA VAL A 87 -4.27 -5.82 -0.93
C VAL A 87 -4.86 -5.99 -2.32
N THR A 88 -6.07 -5.45 -2.50
CA THR A 88 -6.82 -5.51 -3.76
C THR A 88 -6.75 -4.20 -4.53
N THR A 89 -6.57 -3.08 -3.80
CA THR A 89 -6.47 -1.73 -4.36
C THR A 89 -5.19 -1.06 -3.90
N TRP A 90 -4.43 -0.58 -4.87
CA TRP A 90 -3.09 -0.03 -4.73
C TRP A 90 -3.09 1.42 -5.21
N ILE A 91 -2.52 2.32 -4.42
CA ILE A 91 -2.33 3.72 -4.82
C ILE A 91 -0.84 3.94 -4.97
N ASP A 92 -0.38 4.11 -6.21
CA ASP A 92 0.99 4.50 -6.48
C ASP A 92 1.23 5.94 -6.03
N ALA A 93 2.14 6.13 -5.08
CA ALA A 93 2.41 7.39 -4.44
C ALA A 93 3.45 8.19 -5.22
N GLY A 94 3.15 8.50 -6.49
CA GLY A 94 3.95 9.40 -7.31
C GLY A 94 5.24 8.80 -7.85
N SER A 95 5.28 7.50 -8.15
CA SER A 95 6.40 6.92 -8.90
C SER A 95 6.50 7.54 -10.30
N ALA A 96 5.36 7.89 -10.89
CA ALA A 96 5.27 8.56 -12.18
C ALA A 96 4.97 10.07 -12.05
N GLY A 97 5.52 10.84 -12.98
CA GLY A 97 5.18 12.24 -13.24
C GLY A 97 4.66 12.42 -14.67
N ALA A 98 4.49 13.68 -15.09
CA ALA A 98 3.89 14.01 -16.38
C ALA A 98 4.57 13.34 -17.60
N TYR A 99 5.89 13.10 -17.55
CA TYR A 99 6.66 12.63 -18.72
C TYR A 99 6.66 11.11 -18.89
N ASN A 100 6.33 10.36 -17.84
CA ASN A 100 6.36 8.90 -17.85
C ASN A 100 5.05 8.23 -17.40
N PHE A 101 4.02 9.00 -17.03
CA PHE A 101 2.72 8.44 -16.62
C PHE A 101 2.07 7.57 -17.69
N SER A 102 2.13 7.93 -18.97
CA SER A 102 1.58 7.10 -20.05
C SER A 102 2.26 5.74 -20.14
N GLY A 103 3.56 5.66 -19.82
CA GLY A 103 4.28 4.39 -19.71
C GLY A 103 3.81 3.59 -18.50
N PHE A 104 3.67 4.25 -17.36
CA PHE A 104 3.15 3.61 -16.14
C PHE A 104 1.76 3.00 -16.37
N ARG A 105 0.85 3.77 -16.96
CA ARG A 105 -0.50 3.30 -17.28
C ARG A 105 -0.48 2.08 -18.20
N ARG A 106 0.21 2.18 -19.34
CA ARG A 106 0.23 1.14 -20.37
C ARG A 106 0.90 -0.16 -19.93
N PHE A 107 2.00 -0.06 -19.20
CA PHE A 107 2.85 -1.22 -18.91
C PHE A 107 2.61 -1.82 -17.54
N ILE A 108 2.01 -1.07 -16.60
CA ILE A 108 1.74 -1.56 -15.25
C ILE A 108 0.25 -1.55 -14.94
N ILE A 109 -0.41 -0.39 -14.99
CA ILE A 109 -1.79 -0.26 -14.48
C ILE A 109 -2.77 -1.10 -15.31
N ASP A 110 -2.80 -0.89 -16.63
CA ASP A 110 -3.73 -1.56 -17.54
C ASP A 110 -3.60 -3.10 -17.54
N PRO A 111 -2.38 -3.70 -17.49
CA PRO A 111 -2.25 -5.17 -17.42
C PRO A 111 -2.40 -5.77 -16.01
N SER A 112 -2.47 -4.97 -14.94
CA SER A 112 -2.59 -5.49 -13.57
C SER A 112 -3.96 -6.11 -13.31
N GLN A 113 -3.97 -7.24 -12.60
CA GLN A 113 -5.21 -7.84 -12.08
C GLN A 113 -5.67 -7.15 -10.79
N SER A 114 -4.72 -6.74 -9.96
CA SER A 114 -4.99 -5.85 -8.84
C SER A 114 -5.37 -4.46 -9.33
N ARG A 115 -6.18 -3.76 -8.55
CA ARG A 115 -6.67 -2.43 -8.92
C ARG A 115 -5.61 -1.40 -8.59
N VAL A 116 -5.15 -0.64 -9.58
CA VAL A 116 -4.11 0.37 -9.39
C VAL A 116 -4.64 1.77 -9.73
N PHE A 117 -4.55 2.67 -8.74
CA PHE A 117 -4.70 4.11 -8.89
C PHE A 117 -3.37 4.80 -8.64
N ALA A 118 -3.30 6.09 -8.88
CA ALA A 118 -2.06 6.85 -8.68
C ALA A 118 -2.31 8.24 -8.12
N PHE A 119 -1.34 8.72 -7.36
CA PHE A 119 -1.05 10.13 -7.24
C PHE A 119 0.02 10.50 -8.25
N LEU A 120 -0.18 11.59 -9.00
CA LEU A 120 0.81 12.06 -9.95
C LEU A 120 1.87 12.88 -9.22
N HIS A 121 3.14 12.56 -9.41
CA HIS A 121 4.22 13.37 -8.86
C HIS A 121 4.28 14.73 -9.54
N ILE A 122 4.49 15.80 -8.77
CA ILE A 122 4.62 17.17 -9.33
C ILE A 122 5.84 17.30 -10.27
N SER A 123 6.91 16.54 -9.99
CA SER A 123 8.04 16.41 -10.90
C SER A 123 7.70 15.53 -12.09
N GLY A 124 7.90 16.04 -13.30
CA GLY A 124 7.60 15.35 -14.55
C GLY A 124 8.30 14.00 -14.73
N ILE A 125 9.46 13.80 -14.11
CA ILE A 125 10.21 12.53 -14.16
C ILE A 125 9.76 11.51 -13.10
N GLY A 126 8.85 11.88 -12.20
CA GLY A 126 8.49 11.05 -11.04
C GLY A 126 9.72 10.60 -10.26
N LEU A 127 9.71 9.35 -9.81
CA LEU A 127 10.80 8.73 -9.05
C LEU A 127 11.65 7.81 -9.92
N THR A 128 12.01 8.29 -11.13
CA THR A 128 12.93 7.56 -12.02
C THR A 128 14.26 7.26 -11.32
N GLY A 129 14.78 8.20 -10.53
CA GLY A 129 15.94 8.02 -9.67
C GLY A 129 15.58 7.86 -8.18
N PRO A 130 16.56 7.58 -7.32
CA PRO A 130 16.33 7.45 -5.88
C PRO A 130 15.83 8.76 -5.25
N THR A 131 16.35 9.88 -5.73
CA THR A 131 16.06 11.22 -5.21
C THR A 131 16.40 12.28 -6.27
N TYR A 132 16.33 13.56 -5.90
CA TYR A 132 16.61 14.75 -6.73
C TYR A 132 15.50 15.18 -7.69
N GLU A 133 14.36 14.52 -7.67
CA GLU A 133 13.24 14.76 -8.57
C GLU A 133 12.71 16.21 -8.50
N SER A 134 12.90 16.90 -7.37
CA SER A 134 12.44 18.29 -7.17
C SER A 134 13.58 19.31 -7.08
N HIS A 135 14.81 18.94 -7.44
CA HIS A 135 15.96 19.85 -7.38
C HIS A 135 15.98 20.89 -8.50
N HIS A 136 15.37 20.57 -9.64
CA HIS A 136 15.34 21.46 -10.79
C HIS A 136 13.91 21.89 -11.09
N LEU A 137 13.59 23.17 -10.86
CA LEU A 137 12.24 23.71 -11.03
C LEU A 137 11.68 23.53 -12.45
N GLY A 138 12.54 23.41 -13.47
CA GLY A 138 12.10 23.08 -14.84
C GLY A 138 11.46 21.69 -14.99
N LEU A 139 11.65 20.79 -14.02
CA LEU A 139 10.96 19.50 -13.97
C LEU A 139 9.57 19.61 -13.35
N LEU A 140 9.25 20.71 -12.65
CA LEU A 140 8.01 20.91 -11.92
C LEU A 140 7.03 21.75 -12.74
N ASN A 141 6.64 21.25 -13.91
CA ASN A 141 5.76 21.97 -14.84
C ASN A 141 4.28 21.69 -14.53
N VAL A 142 3.58 22.69 -13.99
CA VAL A 142 2.18 22.56 -13.59
C VAL A 142 1.26 22.30 -14.79
N ASP A 143 1.49 22.94 -15.94
CA ASP A 143 0.63 22.78 -17.12
C ASP A 143 0.72 21.39 -17.73
N HIS A 144 1.93 20.83 -17.83
CA HIS A 144 2.13 19.46 -18.31
C HIS A 144 1.49 18.45 -17.36
N SER A 145 1.70 18.61 -16.05
CA SER A 145 1.09 17.74 -15.05
C SER A 145 -0.43 17.85 -15.05
N PHE A 146 -0.99 19.06 -15.19
CA PHE A 146 -2.42 19.26 -15.29
C PHE A 146 -3.01 18.57 -16.53
N ALA A 147 -2.37 18.70 -17.70
CA ALA A 147 -2.81 18.01 -18.91
C ALA A 147 -2.83 16.48 -18.76
N ILE A 148 -1.84 15.91 -18.06
CA ILE A 148 -1.79 14.46 -17.78
C ILE A 148 -2.88 14.03 -16.80
N ILE A 149 -3.17 14.85 -15.78
CA ILE A 149 -4.30 14.61 -14.86
C ILE A 149 -5.62 14.58 -15.64
N GLU A 150 -5.89 15.60 -16.45
CA GLU A 150 -7.14 15.67 -17.23
C GLU A 150 -7.31 14.49 -18.19
N ALA A 151 -6.22 14.02 -18.80
CA ALA A 151 -6.24 12.87 -19.69
C ALA A 151 -6.41 11.52 -18.97
N ASN A 152 -6.27 11.46 -17.63
CA ASN A 152 -6.26 10.21 -16.86
C ASN A 152 -7.03 10.33 -15.53
N ARG A 153 -8.15 11.07 -15.53
CA ARG A 153 -9.02 11.28 -14.35
C ARG A 153 -9.60 10.00 -13.76
N ASP A 154 -9.62 8.92 -14.55
CA ASP A 154 -10.05 7.59 -14.12
C ASP A 154 -9.01 6.89 -13.22
N ILE A 155 -7.74 7.29 -13.30
CA ILE A 155 -6.63 6.67 -12.57
C ILE A 155 -5.98 7.63 -11.56
N ILE A 156 -5.82 8.91 -11.90
CA ILE A 156 -5.12 9.88 -11.06
C ILE A 156 -6.07 10.51 -10.06
N LEU A 157 -5.83 10.23 -8.78
CA LEU A 157 -6.70 10.63 -7.66
C LEU A 157 -6.09 11.70 -6.76
N GLY A 158 -4.89 12.20 -7.08
CA GLY A 158 -4.17 13.15 -6.24
C GLY A 158 -2.80 13.53 -6.79
N ILE A 159 -2.13 14.43 -6.07
CA ILE A 159 -0.78 14.91 -6.39
C ILE A 159 0.17 14.41 -5.32
N LYS A 160 1.35 13.95 -5.71
CA LYS A 160 2.43 13.60 -4.79
C LYS A 160 3.54 14.62 -4.82
N ILE A 161 4.09 14.89 -3.64
CA ILE A 161 5.41 15.52 -3.47
C ILE A 161 6.20 14.86 -2.33
N ARG A 162 7.52 14.80 -2.48
CA ARG A 162 8.47 14.44 -1.43
C ARG A 162 9.20 15.66 -0.90
N LEU A 163 9.04 15.94 0.40
CA LEU A 163 9.70 17.04 1.10
C LEU A 163 10.63 16.49 2.18
N ASP A 164 11.71 15.88 1.70
CA ASP A 164 12.86 15.48 2.50
C ASP A 164 14.12 16.16 1.95
N SER A 165 15.11 16.40 2.82
CA SER A 165 16.33 17.15 2.48
C SER A 165 17.16 16.54 1.34
N ALA A 166 16.95 15.26 0.98
CA ALA A 166 17.57 14.67 -0.20
C ALA A 166 16.72 14.91 -1.47
N ALA A 167 15.39 14.84 -1.38
CA ALA A 167 14.47 15.00 -2.52
C ALA A 167 14.33 16.45 -3.01
N VAL A 168 14.61 17.43 -2.15
CA VAL A 168 14.57 18.86 -2.50
C VAL A 168 15.93 19.52 -2.28
N ALA A 169 16.31 20.43 -3.16
CA ALA A 169 17.49 21.28 -2.96
C ALA A 169 17.13 22.48 -2.07
N GLU A 170 18.14 23.05 -1.42
CA GLU A 170 18.00 24.33 -0.72
C GLU A 170 17.38 25.39 -1.65
N GLY A 171 16.35 26.09 -1.16
CA GLY A 171 15.60 27.10 -1.93
C GLY A 171 14.55 26.55 -2.91
N THR A 172 14.54 25.25 -3.23
CA THR A 172 13.56 24.65 -4.17
C THR A 172 12.38 23.97 -3.48
N GLY A 173 12.54 23.45 -2.27
CA GLY A 173 11.54 22.59 -1.63
C GLY A 173 10.18 23.26 -1.41
N MET A 174 10.15 24.46 -0.85
CA MET A 174 8.87 25.18 -0.63
C MET A 174 8.24 25.65 -1.95
N GLU A 175 9.05 25.95 -2.96
CA GLU A 175 8.53 26.28 -4.29
C GLU A 175 7.92 25.06 -4.98
N ALA A 176 8.53 23.88 -4.82
CA ALA A 176 7.96 22.63 -5.28
C ALA A 176 6.58 22.36 -4.64
N LEU A 177 6.44 22.62 -3.32
CA LEU A 177 5.15 22.49 -2.63
C LEU A 177 4.12 23.51 -3.13
N ARG A 178 4.53 24.77 -3.38
CA ARG A 178 3.61 25.78 -3.95
C ARG A 178 3.09 25.36 -5.32
N ARG A 179 3.94 24.80 -6.18
CA ARG A 179 3.52 24.28 -7.50
C ARG A 179 2.63 23.05 -7.39
N ALA A 180 2.92 22.15 -6.45
CA ALA A 180 2.03 21.03 -6.14
C ALA A 180 0.65 21.52 -5.67
N ARG A 181 0.63 22.59 -4.84
CA ARG A 181 -0.60 23.23 -4.37
C ARG A 181 -1.39 23.91 -5.48
N GLU A 182 -0.72 24.62 -6.37
CA GLU A 182 -1.34 25.19 -7.56
C GLU A 182 -1.96 24.09 -8.44
N LEU A 183 -1.22 23.02 -8.71
CA LEU A 183 -1.71 21.87 -9.50
C LEU A 183 -2.94 21.23 -8.86
N ALA A 184 -2.88 21.00 -7.56
CA ALA A 184 -3.96 20.39 -6.79
C ALA A 184 -5.21 21.27 -6.74
N ASP A 185 -5.05 22.60 -6.64
CA ASP A 185 -6.15 23.55 -6.72
C ASP A 185 -6.78 23.59 -8.11
N ARG A 186 -5.96 23.62 -9.18
CA ARG A 186 -6.43 23.60 -10.57
C ARG A 186 -7.19 22.32 -10.91
N SER A 187 -6.72 21.18 -10.40
CA SER A 187 -7.32 19.86 -10.67
C SER A 187 -8.43 19.48 -9.69
N ASN A 188 -8.64 20.24 -8.62
CA ASN A 188 -9.56 19.88 -7.53
C ASN A 188 -9.28 18.47 -6.96
N LEU A 189 -8.00 18.20 -6.71
CA LEU A 189 -7.51 16.94 -6.15
C LEU A 189 -6.68 17.21 -4.88
N PRO A 190 -6.58 16.24 -3.96
CA PRO A 190 -5.74 16.37 -2.77
C PRO A 190 -4.25 16.26 -3.08
N ILE A 191 -3.41 16.72 -2.16
CA ILE A 191 -1.96 16.47 -2.17
C ILE A 191 -1.60 15.46 -1.08
N MET A 192 -0.73 14.51 -1.42
CA MET A 192 0.04 13.74 -0.45
C MET A 192 1.46 14.29 -0.33
N VAL A 193 1.82 14.72 0.87
CA VAL A 193 3.15 15.23 1.22
C VAL A 193 3.90 14.18 2.04
N HIS A 194 5.03 13.73 1.52
CA HIS A 194 6.01 12.96 2.29
C HIS A 194 6.82 13.91 3.17
N ILE A 195 6.89 13.60 4.46
CA ILE A 195 7.79 14.23 5.43
C ILE A 195 8.90 13.26 5.84
N GLY A 196 10.09 13.79 6.11
CA GLY A 196 11.26 13.01 6.47
C GLY A 196 12.31 13.86 7.19
N LYS A 197 13.47 14.06 6.57
CA LYS A 197 14.51 14.93 7.13
C LYS A 197 14.25 16.38 6.72
N ALA A 198 14.13 17.28 7.70
CA ALA A 198 14.11 18.72 7.47
C ALA A 198 15.49 19.22 6.97
N PRO A 199 15.56 20.34 6.22
CA PRO A 199 14.44 21.19 5.78
C PRO A 199 13.66 20.62 4.57
N PRO A 200 12.39 21.06 4.34
CA PRO A 200 11.60 21.99 5.16
C PRO A 200 11.04 21.33 6.44
N SER A 201 10.61 22.15 7.41
CA SER A 201 9.96 21.68 8.64
C SER A 201 8.44 21.55 8.46
N ILE A 202 7.78 20.84 9.38
CA ILE A 202 6.31 20.69 9.35
C ILE A 202 5.62 22.04 9.49
N ALA A 203 6.22 22.99 10.23
CA ALA A 203 5.71 24.34 10.39
C ALA A 203 5.76 25.14 9.08
N ASP A 204 6.74 24.88 8.22
CA ASP A 204 6.82 25.50 6.89
C ASP A 204 5.77 24.93 5.93
N ILE A 205 5.49 23.63 6.05
CA ILE A 205 4.57 22.88 5.18
C ILE A 205 3.10 23.18 5.54
N ALA A 206 2.77 23.20 6.82
CA ALA A 206 1.40 23.25 7.34
C ALA A 206 0.51 24.41 6.80
N PRO A 207 1.03 25.62 6.53
CA PRO A 207 0.25 26.70 5.95
C PRO A 207 -0.31 26.42 4.56
N LEU A 208 0.34 25.53 3.78
CA LEU A 208 -0.08 25.19 2.42
C LEU A 208 -1.03 23.98 2.36
N LEU A 209 -1.22 23.28 3.48
CA LEU A 209 -2.12 22.13 3.56
C LEU A 209 -3.56 22.55 3.87
N ARG A 210 -4.49 21.83 3.27
CA ARG A 210 -5.95 21.99 3.34
C ARG A 210 -6.61 20.68 3.79
N ARG A 211 -7.90 20.77 4.14
CA ARG A 211 -8.73 19.61 4.44
C ARG A 211 -8.66 18.58 3.31
N GLY A 212 -8.42 17.31 3.66
CA GLY A 212 -8.32 16.21 2.71
C GLY A 212 -6.92 16.04 2.08
N ASP A 213 -6.00 16.99 2.27
CA ASP A 213 -4.59 16.70 2.00
C ASP A 213 -4.05 15.66 2.99
N ILE A 214 -3.00 14.97 2.59
CA ILE A 214 -2.43 13.82 3.27
C ILE A 214 -0.99 14.12 3.66
N ILE A 215 -0.64 13.86 4.91
CA ILE A 215 0.75 13.74 5.36
C ILE A 215 1.03 12.25 5.50
N THR A 216 1.92 11.73 4.65
CA THR A 216 2.45 10.37 4.82
C THR A 216 3.72 10.37 5.65
N HIS A 217 4.05 9.22 6.26
CA HIS A 217 5.15 9.07 7.21
C HIS A 217 4.87 9.79 8.53
N CYS A 218 3.59 9.80 8.94
CA CYS A 218 3.17 10.52 10.14
C CYS A 218 3.85 10.01 11.42
N CYS A 219 4.31 8.75 11.43
CA CYS A 219 5.06 8.13 12.51
C CYS A 219 6.59 8.08 12.25
N THR A 220 7.14 9.03 11.50
CA THR A 220 8.58 9.07 11.20
C THR A 220 9.46 9.35 12.42
N GLY A 221 10.65 8.74 12.42
CA GLY A 221 11.73 9.00 13.36
C GLY A 221 12.67 10.15 12.94
N HIS A 222 12.45 10.76 11.77
CA HIS A 222 13.29 11.84 11.23
C HIS A 222 12.94 13.23 11.79
N SER A 223 13.76 14.24 11.51
CA SER A 223 13.61 15.59 12.10
C SER A 223 12.31 16.31 11.73
N ASN A 224 11.73 16.08 10.55
CA ASN A 224 10.42 16.62 10.19
C ASN A 224 9.31 15.63 10.59
N ARG A 225 8.83 15.72 11.84
CA ARG A 225 7.87 14.79 12.45
C ARG A 225 6.69 15.52 13.10
N LEU A 226 5.68 14.77 13.54
CA LEU A 226 4.46 15.30 14.17
C LEU A 226 4.47 15.27 15.71
N VAL A 227 5.51 14.68 16.30
CA VAL A 227 5.63 14.44 17.75
C VAL A 227 6.86 15.13 18.34
N ASP A 228 6.77 15.52 19.60
CA ASP A 228 7.90 15.83 20.46
C ASP A 228 8.25 14.57 21.25
N LEU A 229 9.34 13.89 20.87
CA LEU A 229 9.78 12.66 21.52
C LEU A 229 10.39 12.91 22.91
N GLU A 230 10.95 14.10 23.17
CA GLU A 230 11.52 14.42 24.48
C GLU A 230 10.41 14.61 25.52
N ARG A 231 9.31 15.26 25.10
CA ARG A 231 8.13 15.47 25.95
C ARG A 231 7.13 14.33 25.92
N GLY A 232 7.22 13.44 24.92
CA GLY A 232 6.24 12.37 24.71
C GLY A 232 4.86 12.89 24.33
N THR A 233 4.78 13.96 23.53
CA THR A 233 3.51 14.62 23.17
C THR A 233 3.43 14.92 21.67
N LEU A 234 2.24 15.21 21.15
CA LEU A 234 2.11 15.81 19.81
C LEU A 234 2.62 17.25 19.79
N LEU A 235 3.16 17.66 18.64
CA LEU A 235 3.40 19.07 18.36
C LEU A 235 2.09 19.82 18.16
N ASP A 236 2.04 21.11 18.50
CA ASP A 236 0.84 21.92 18.34
C ASP A 236 0.39 22.02 16.87
N VAL A 237 1.36 22.19 15.96
CA VAL A 237 1.10 22.16 14.52
C VAL A 237 0.46 20.84 14.05
N ALA A 238 0.77 19.70 14.68
CA ALA A 238 0.14 18.42 14.34
C ALA A 238 -1.33 18.38 14.81
N ARG A 239 -1.64 18.95 15.99
CA ARG A 239 -3.02 19.10 16.47
C ARG A 239 -3.82 19.99 15.53
N GLU A 240 -3.27 21.15 15.15
CA GLU A 240 -3.90 22.09 14.22
C GLU A 240 -4.16 21.47 12.84
N LEU A 241 -3.21 20.71 12.30
CA LEU A 241 -3.38 19.98 11.04
C LEU A 241 -4.52 18.96 11.11
N ARG A 242 -4.62 18.24 12.23
CA ARG A 242 -5.71 17.28 12.45
C ARG A 242 -7.06 17.98 12.54
N GLU A 243 -7.16 19.08 13.30
CA GLU A 243 -8.38 19.87 13.39
C GLU A 243 -8.80 20.47 12.04
N LYS A 244 -7.81 20.85 11.20
CA LYS A 244 -8.02 21.28 9.82
C LYS A 244 -8.55 20.15 8.90
N GLY A 245 -8.45 18.89 9.34
CA GLY A 245 -8.87 17.71 8.59
C GLY A 245 -7.84 17.23 7.57
N VAL A 246 -6.55 17.45 7.85
CA VAL A 246 -5.44 16.79 7.14
C VAL A 246 -5.37 15.33 7.60
N VAL A 247 -5.22 14.41 6.64
CA VAL A 247 -5.17 12.97 6.87
C VAL A 247 -3.75 12.56 7.24
N PHE A 248 -3.59 11.80 8.32
CA PHE A 248 -2.32 11.20 8.69
C PHE A 248 -2.22 9.77 8.17
N ASP A 249 -1.36 9.59 7.18
CA ASP A 249 -1.06 8.30 6.56
C ASP A 249 0.27 7.75 7.11
N LEU A 250 0.28 6.45 7.42
CA LEU A 250 1.44 5.80 8.00
C LEU A 250 2.65 5.81 7.05
N GLY A 251 2.47 5.32 5.82
CA GLY A 251 3.54 5.10 4.84
C GLY A 251 4.76 4.44 5.48
N HIS A 252 4.66 3.19 5.94
CA HIS A 252 5.71 2.62 6.79
C HIS A 252 7.12 2.68 6.15
N GLY A 253 7.23 2.18 4.93
CA GLY A 253 8.41 2.22 4.09
C GLY A 253 9.61 1.46 4.66
N TRP A 254 10.74 1.57 3.98
CA TRP A 254 12.01 1.10 4.54
C TRP A 254 12.52 2.05 5.63
N GLY A 255 12.26 3.36 5.49
CA GLY A 255 12.92 4.41 6.26
C GLY A 255 12.02 5.31 7.11
N SER A 256 10.72 5.04 7.21
CA SER A 256 9.74 6.07 7.60
C SER A 256 8.88 5.77 8.82
N PHE A 257 8.99 4.58 9.42
CA PHE A 257 8.27 4.21 10.64
C PHE A 257 9.20 4.15 11.84
N SER A 258 8.75 4.71 12.97
CA SER A 258 9.44 4.67 14.26
C SER A 258 8.46 4.32 15.36
N TYR A 259 8.79 3.30 16.17
CA TYR A 259 7.96 2.91 17.31
C TYR A 259 7.73 4.05 18.31
N PRO A 260 8.76 4.78 18.78
CA PRO A 260 8.56 5.93 19.65
C PRO A 260 7.52 6.94 19.14
N SER A 261 7.57 7.28 17.84
CA SER A 261 6.60 8.21 17.25
C SER A 261 5.19 7.63 17.23
N ALA A 262 5.04 6.36 16.86
CA ALA A 262 3.74 5.67 16.83
C ALA A 262 3.12 5.53 18.23
N GLU A 263 3.94 5.18 19.24
CA GLU A 263 3.53 5.06 20.64
C GLU A 263 3.06 6.40 21.21
N VAL A 264 3.77 7.51 20.95
CA VAL A 264 3.33 8.86 21.36
C VAL A 264 2.02 9.25 20.69
N MET A 265 1.88 8.99 19.39
CA MET A 265 0.64 9.23 18.64
C MET A 265 -0.55 8.45 19.22
N LEU A 266 -0.35 7.17 19.53
CA LEU A 266 -1.36 6.31 20.16
C LEU A 266 -1.74 6.81 21.57
N MET A 267 -0.75 7.11 22.41
CA MET A 267 -0.97 7.63 23.77
C MET A 267 -1.72 8.97 23.77
N ALA A 268 -1.52 9.80 22.75
CA ALA A 268 -2.24 11.05 22.56
C ALA A 268 -3.67 10.88 21.99
N GLY A 269 -4.12 9.65 21.68
CA GLY A 269 -5.42 9.40 21.04
C GLY A 269 -5.45 9.81 19.56
N VAL A 270 -4.29 9.87 18.91
CA VAL A 270 -4.10 10.34 17.54
C VAL A 270 -3.30 9.31 16.73
N PRO A 271 -3.78 8.05 16.59
CA PRO A 271 -3.15 7.10 15.67
C PRO A 271 -3.19 7.62 14.22
N PRO A 272 -2.40 7.03 13.31
CA PRO A 272 -2.56 7.27 11.87
C PRO A 272 -4.01 7.05 11.46
N ASP A 273 -4.57 7.95 10.66
CA ASP A 273 -5.90 7.79 10.08
C ASP A 273 -5.90 6.59 9.12
N VAL A 274 -4.83 6.44 8.33
CA VAL A 274 -4.60 5.34 7.38
C VAL A 274 -3.34 4.57 7.76
N ILE A 275 -3.43 3.24 7.68
CA ILE A 275 -2.27 2.35 7.77
C ILE A 275 -1.92 1.89 6.35
N SER A 276 -0.84 2.43 5.80
CA SER A 276 -0.29 2.10 4.47
C SER A 276 1.17 1.64 4.56
N THR A 277 1.64 0.99 3.51
CA THR A 277 2.94 0.29 3.56
C THR A 277 4.11 1.12 3.09
N ASP A 278 3.95 2.01 2.11
CA ASP A 278 5.07 2.50 1.29
C ASP A 278 5.90 1.30 0.78
N VAL A 279 5.22 0.36 0.12
CA VAL A 279 5.85 -0.84 -0.44
C VAL A 279 6.65 -0.50 -1.69
N HIS A 280 7.92 -0.91 -1.68
CA HIS A 280 8.90 -0.69 -2.73
C HIS A 280 10.01 -1.75 -2.63
N GLN A 281 10.92 -1.79 -3.60
CA GLN A 281 11.94 -2.85 -3.73
C GLN A 281 12.86 -3.05 -2.52
N LEU A 282 13.06 -2.02 -1.69
CA LEU A 282 13.83 -2.16 -0.44
C LEU A 282 12.94 -2.59 0.73
N SER A 283 11.74 -2.02 0.85
CA SER A 283 10.87 -2.26 2.00
C SER A 283 10.27 -3.68 2.03
N VAL A 284 10.11 -4.31 0.86
CA VAL A 284 9.71 -5.74 0.75
C VAL A 284 10.75 -6.70 1.35
N GLN A 285 11.99 -6.26 1.54
CA GLN A 285 13.05 -7.06 2.19
C GLN A 285 13.05 -6.89 3.72
N GLY A 286 12.19 -6.00 4.25
CA GLY A 286 12.18 -5.57 5.64
C GLY A 286 12.68 -4.13 5.78
N PRO A 287 12.37 -3.44 6.89
CA PRO A 287 11.64 -3.93 8.07
C PRO A 287 10.10 -3.89 7.93
N MET A 288 9.57 -3.39 6.81
CA MET A 288 8.13 -3.32 6.54
C MET A 288 7.57 -4.67 6.07
N TYR A 289 8.23 -5.29 5.09
CA TYR A 289 7.85 -6.53 4.40
C TYR A 289 6.55 -6.43 3.60
N ASP A 290 5.41 -6.30 4.27
CA ASP A 290 4.09 -6.26 3.65
C ASP A 290 3.01 -5.59 4.52
N MET A 291 1.81 -5.46 3.94
CA MET A 291 0.64 -4.92 4.63
C MET A 291 0.24 -5.75 5.87
N PRO A 292 0.10 -7.10 5.81
CA PRO A 292 -0.21 -7.90 7.00
C PRO A 292 0.76 -7.72 8.17
N THR A 293 2.07 -7.63 7.90
CA THR A 293 3.09 -7.35 8.93
C THR A 293 2.88 -5.95 9.50
N THR A 294 2.63 -4.96 8.65
CA THR A 294 2.39 -3.56 9.07
C THR A 294 1.14 -3.43 9.94
N LEU A 295 0.03 -4.09 9.57
CA LEU A 295 -1.18 -4.16 10.39
C LEU A 295 -0.92 -4.87 11.72
N SER A 296 -0.14 -5.95 11.71
CA SER A 296 0.21 -6.70 12.92
C SER A 296 1.00 -5.85 13.92
N LYS A 297 1.85 -4.91 13.48
CA LYS A 297 2.52 -3.97 14.40
C LYS A 297 1.50 -3.17 15.22
N TYR A 298 0.44 -2.67 14.60
CA TYR A 298 -0.60 -1.92 15.32
C TYR A 298 -1.50 -2.80 16.20
N ILE A 299 -1.78 -4.04 15.79
CA ILE A 299 -2.47 -5.02 16.65
C ILE A 299 -1.66 -5.25 17.93
N ASN A 300 -0.35 -5.44 17.81
CA ASN A 300 0.55 -5.67 18.95
C ASN A 300 0.82 -4.41 19.78
N MET A 301 0.59 -3.21 19.23
CA MET A 301 0.54 -1.96 19.99
C MET A 301 -0.83 -1.70 20.66
N GLY A 302 -1.75 -2.66 20.62
CA GLY A 302 -3.01 -2.64 21.35
C GLY A 302 -4.23 -2.17 20.56
N MET A 303 -4.11 -1.94 19.25
CA MET A 303 -5.26 -1.60 18.39
C MET A 303 -6.11 -2.86 18.10
N GLY A 304 -7.43 -2.72 18.15
CA GLY A 304 -8.35 -3.81 17.79
C GLY A 304 -8.26 -4.20 16.32
N LEU A 305 -8.52 -5.47 15.99
CA LEU A 305 -8.43 -5.98 14.61
C LEU A 305 -9.37 -5.22 13.67
N GLU A 306 -10.62 -5.02 14.06
CA GLU A 306 -11.63 -4.31 13.28
C GLU A 306 -11.20 -2.86 12.97
N GLU A 307 -10.54 -2.20 13.93
CA GLU A 307 -10.01 -0.85 13.75
C GLU A 307 -8.83 -0.83 12.77
N VAL A 308 -7.89 -1.76 12.93
CA VAL A 308 -6.73 -1.90 12.03
C VAL A 308 -7.20 -2.18 10.60
N ILE A 309 -8.16 -3.09 10.41
CA ILE A 309 -8.75 -3.39 9.10
C ILE A 309 -9.47 -2.16 8.53
N ALA A 310 -10.22 -1.41 9.33
CA ALA A 310 -10.88 -0.19 8.86
C ALA A 310 -9.88 0.84 8.31
N ARG A 311 -8.74 1.02 8.99
CA ARG A 311 -7.64 1.93 8.59
C ARG A 311 -6.88 1.47 7.34
N ALA A 312 -7.14 0.25 6.87
CA ALA A 312 -6.59 -0.32 5.62
C ALA A 312 -7.68 -0.73 4.63
N THR A 313 -8.93 -0.28 4.81
CA THR A 313 -10.06 -0.56 3.91
C THR A 313 -10.92 0.70 3.69
N VAL A 314 -11.96 0.89 4.51
CA VAL A 314 -12.95 1.96 4.34
C VAL A 314 -12.36 3.36 4.50
N VAL A 315 -11.36 3.54 5.36
CA VAL A 315 -10.74 4.86 5.59
C VAL A 315 -9.94 5.29 4.36
N PRO A 316 -8.91 4.55 3.90
CA PRO A 316 -8.19 4.93 2.68
C PRO A 316 -9.10 4.99 1.45
N ALA A 317 -10.08 4.09 1.30
CA ALA A 317 -11.08 4.16 0.23
C ALA A 317 -11.86 5.49 0.24
N GLY A 318 -12.27 5.96 1.42
CA GLY A 318 -12.91 7.27 1.59
C GLY A 318 -11.98 8.44 1.27
N VAL A 319 -10.71 8.37 1.69
CA VAL A 319 -9.68 9.40 1.44
C VAL A 319 -9.48 9.65 -0.05
N ILE A 320 -9.48 8.59 -0.87
CA ILE A 320 -9.30 8.69 -2.32
C ILE A 320 -10.61 8.89 -3.11
N GLY A 321 -11.74 9.11 -2.42
CA GLY A 321 -13.03 9.32 -3.08
C GLY A 321 -13.62 8.06 -3.73
N ARG A 322 -13.29 6.87 -3.23
CA ARG A 322 -13.81 5.56 -3.68
C ARG A 322 -14.57 4.84 -2.56
N PRO A 323 -15.67 5.42 -2.04
CA PRO A 323 -16.42 4.83 -0.93
C PRO A 323 -17.09 3.47 -1.28
N ASP A 324 -17.11 3.12 -2.57
CA ASP A 324 -17.55 1.83 -3.09
C ASP A 324 -16.54 0.69 -2.86
N LEU A 325 -15.30 1.01 -2.46
CA LEU A 325 -14.24 0.04 -2.12
C LEU A 325 -14.11 -0.15 -0.60
N GLY A 326 -13.41 -1.22 -0.21
CA GLY A 326 -13.09 -1.49 1.19
C GLY A 326 -14.29 -1.90 2.05
N ARG A 327 -15.39 -2.38 1.46
CA ARG A 327 -16.61 -2.83 2.17
C ARG A 327 -17.08 -4.19 1.67
N LEU A 328 -17.80 -4.94 2.52
CA LEU A 328 -18.49 -6.17 2.15
C LEU A 328 -20.01 -5.93 2.17
N GLU A 329 -20.57 -5.57 1.03
CA GLU A 329 -22.00 -5.25 0.90
C GLU A 329 -22.61 -5.96 -0.32
N VAL A 330 -23.83 -6.49 -0.18
CA VAL A 330 -24.53 -7.16 -1.29
C VAL A 330 -24.74 -6.16 -2.43
N GLY A 331 -24.35 -6.57 -3.65
CA GLY A 331 -24.35 -5.74 -4.84
C GLY A 331 -23.07 -4.92 -5.05
N GLY A 332 -22.21 -4.83 -4.03
CA GLY A 332 -20.90 -4.18 -4.09
C GLY A 332 -19.84 -4.99 -4.84
N VAL A 333 -18.67 -4.37 -5.03
CA VAL A 333 -17.49 -5.00 -5.68
C VAL A 333 -17.03 -6.20 -4.86
N ALA A 334 -16.72 -7.31 -5.51
CA ALA A 334 -16.22 -8.52 -4.85
C ALA A 334 -14.69 -8.49 -4.66
N ASP A 335 -14.20 -7.46 -3.98
CA ASP A 335 -12.82 -7.37 -3.51
C ASP A 335 -12.78 -7.88 -2.07
N VAL A 336 -12.12 -9.03 -1.85
CA VAL A 336 -12.16 -9.76 -0.57
C VAL A 336 -10.78 -10.28 -0.21
N ALA A 337 -10.40 -10.18 1.05
CA ALA A 337 -9.17 -10.76 1.57
C ALA A 337 -9.46 -11.70 2.75
N VAL A 338 -8.85 -12.88 2.72
CA VAL A 338 -8.99 -13.91 3.76
C VAL A 338 -7.68 -14.04 4.53
N PHE A 339 -7.75 -13.96 5.84
CA PHE A 339 -6.59 -13.97 6.73
C PHE A 339 -6.69 -15.02 7.83
N GLU A 340 -5.55 -15.57 8.20
CA GLU A 340 -5.35 -16.27 9.47
C GLU A 340 -4.69 -15.28 10.45
N LEU A 341 -5.25 -15.16 11.66
CA LEU A 341 -4.58 -14.45 12.76
C LEU A 341 -3.86 -15.48 13.62
N GLN A 342 -2.56 -15.60 13.45
CA GLN A 342 -1.73 -16.54 14.20
C GLN A 342 -1.39 -15.97 15.58
N SER A 343 -1.32 -16.88 16.55
CA SER A 343 -0.77 -16.60 17.87
C SER A 343 0.60 -17.28 18.01
N GLY A 344 1.58 -16.59 18.56
CA GLY A 344 2.96 -17.08 18.67
C GLY A 344 3.92 -15.96 19.02
N GLU A 345 5.22 -16.23 19.13
CA GLU A 345 6.21 -15.18 19.37
C GLU A 345 6.71 -14.63 18.03
N PHE A 346 6.50 -13.33 17.82
CA PHE A 346 6.93 -12.62 16.61
C PHE A 346 7.79 -11.41 16.97
N GLU A 347 8.74 -11.10 16.11
CA GLU A 347 9.59 -9.91 16.20
C GLU A 347 9.26 -8.96 15.06
N PHE A 348 9.10 -7.68 15.41
CA PHE A 348 8.78 -6.63 14.46
C PHE A 348 9.77 -5.48 14.60
N LYS A 349 10.33 -5.05 13.48
CA LYS A 349 11.33 -3.97 13.42
C LYS A 349 10.73 -2.69 12.87
N ASP A 350 11.21 -1.54 13.33
CA ASP A 350 10.96 -0.25 12.67
C ASP A 350 12.11 0.11 11.72
N ALA A 351 12.08 1.32 11.14
CA ALA A 351 13.07 1.78 10.18
C ALA A 351 14.50 1.87 10.74
N ASP A 352 14.65 2.06 12.05
CA ASP A 352 15.94 2.10 12.75
C ASP A 352 16.33 0.71 13.29
N LEU A 353 15.61 -0.34 12.85
CA LEU A 353 15.74 -1.73 13.28
C LEU A 353 15.48 -1.94 14.78
N VAL A 354 14.78 -1.00 15.43
CA VAL A 354 14.36 -1.16 16.81
C VAL A 354 13.29 -2.23 16.87
N GLU A 355 13.51 -3.20 17.74
CA GLU A 355 12.64 -4.36 17.88
C GLU A 355 11.49 -4.09 18.87
N ARG A 356 10.32 -4.66 18.53
CA ARG A 356 9.23 -4.94 19.45
C ARG A 356 8.83 -6.41 19.30
N LYS A 357 8.49 -7.03 20.42
CA LYS A 357 7.88 -8.36 20.42
C LYS A 357 6.37 -8.22 20.29
N GLY A 358 5.77 -9.15 19.57
CA GLY A 358 4.32 -9.29 19.47
C GLY A 358 3.89 -10.75 19.60
N ASP A 359 2.63 -10.94 19.97
CA ASP A 359 2.03 -12.27 20.14
C ASP A 359 1.09 -12.66 18.98
N LYS A 360 0.85 -11.73 18.05
CA LYS A 360 -0.10 -11.87 16.93
C LYS A 360 0.52 -11.54 15.58
N MET A 361 0.19 -12.33 14.56
CA MET A 361 0.57 -12.09 13.16
C MET A 361 -0.62 -12.35 12.23
N LEU A 362 -1.00 -11.36 11.44
CA LEU A 362 -1.88 -11.55 10.30
C LEU A 362 -1.13 -12.20 9.14
N VAL A 363 -1.71 -13.24 8.57
CA VAL A 363 -1.17 -13.94 7.41
C VAL A 363 -2.26 -14.07 6.35
N ASN A 364 -1.98 -13.60 5.14
CA ASN A 364 -2.91 -13.74 4.03
C ASN A 364 -3.02 -15.20 3.56
N ILE A 365 -4.26 -15.65 3.37
CA ILE A 365 -4.58 -16.96 2.82
C ILE A 365 -5.02 -16.81 1.36
N VAL A 366 -5.91 -15.87 1.07
CA VAL A 366 -6.45 -15.63 -0.28
C VAL A 366 -6.68 -14.13 -0.49
N THR A 367 -6.36 -13.64 -1.68
CA THR A 367 -6.77 -12.32 -2.20
C THR A 367 -7.71 -12.53 -3.38
N ILE A 368 -8.85 -11.85 -3.39
CA ILE A 368 -9.85 -11.89 -4.45
C ILE A 368 -10.06 -10.46 -4.96
N VAL A 369 -9.93 -10.25 -6.26
CA VAL A 369 -10.18 -8.97 -6.94
C VAL A 369 -11.23 -9.18 -8.01
N ASP A 370 -12.26 -8.32 -8.03
CA ASP A 370 -13.39 -8.41 -8.96
C ASP A 370 -14.00 -9.83 -9.03
N GLY A 371 -14.07 -10.48 -7.85
CA GLY A 371 -14.62 -11.82 -7.68
C GLY A 371 -13.72 -12.98 -8.14
N LYS A 372 -12.48 -12.71 -8.55
CA LYS A 372 -11.51 -13.73 -8.98
C LYS A 372 -10.36 -13.84 -7.98
N VAL A 373 -9.98 -15.06 -7.65
CA VAL A 373 -8.79 -15.33 -6.83
C VAL A 373 -7.55 -14.88 -7.60
N LEU A 374 -6.74 -14.00 -7.00
CA LEU A 374 -5.43 -13.64 -7.56
C LEU A 374 -4.48 -14.82 -7.44
N GLN A 375 -3.83 -15.17 -8.54
CA GLN A 375 -2.85 -16.23 -8.56
C GLN A 375 -1.54 -15.77 -7.92
N ARG A 376 -0.97 -16.61 -7.07
CA ARG A 376 0.36 -16.38 -6.52
C ARG A 376 1.39 -16.64 -7.61
N VAL A 377 1.98 -15.57 -8.09
CA VAL A 377 3.06 -15.60 -9.08
C VAL A 377 4.37 -15.15 -8.44
N PRO A 378 5.53 -15.68 -8.85
CA PRO A 378 6.82 -15.21 -8.35
C PRO A 378 6.99 -13.72 -8.64
N GLN A 379 7.56 -12.99 -7.68
CA GLN A 379 7.99 -11.61 -7.92
C GLN A 379 9.14 -11.61 -8.93
N GLN A 380 9.13 -10.66 -9.87
CA GLN A 380 10.30 -10.43 -10.71
C GLN A 380 11.54 -10.09 -9.90
N GLN A 381 12.71 -10.35 -10.49
CA GLN A 381 13.99 -10.04 -9.86
C GLN A 381 14.05 -8.53 -9.53
N LEU A 382 14.48 -8.23 -8.30
CA LEU A 382 14.77 -6.85 -7.90
C LEU A 382 15.82 -6.24 -8.83
N MET A 383 15.76 -4.93 -9.01
CA MET A 383 16.66 -4.23 -9.91
C MET A 383 18.13 -4.39 -9.48
N PRO A 384 19.10 -4.41 -10.42
CA PRO A 384 20.50 -4.69 -10.10
C PRO A 384 21.17 -3.75 -9.08
N TRP A 385 20.62 -2.54 -8.88
CA TRP A 385 21.11 -1.58 -7.89
C TRP A 385 20.58 -1.84 -6.47
N VAL A 386 19.54 -2.66 -6.34
CA VAL A 386 19.02 -3.09 -5.05
C VAL A 386 19.90 -4.23 -4.56
N LYS A 387 20.77 -3.94 -3.60
CA LYS A 387 21.54 -4.97 -2.92
C LYS A 387 20.57 -5.89 -2.20
N GLN A 388 20.58 -7.17 -2.55
CA GLN A 388 19.97 -8.19 -1.70
C GLN A 388 20.82 -8.27 -0.44
N ASP A 389 20.17 -8.16 0.71
CA ASP A 389 20.88 -8.40 1.96
C ASP A 389 20.98 -9.93 2.16
N ASP A 390 22.13 -10.48 1.80
CA ASP A 390 22.44 -11.91 1.95
C ASP A 390 22.46 -12.33 3.44
N GLY A 391 22.41 -11.37 4.38
CA GLY A 391 22.56 -11.54 5.82
C GLY A 391 21.30 -11.42 6.66
N VAL A 392 20.10 -11.26 6.08
CA VAL A 392 18.82 -11.27 6.83
C VAL A 392 18.23 -12.69 6.83
N PRO A 393 18.47 -13.52 7.87
CA PRO A 393 17.82 -14.81 7.98
C PRO A 393 16.30 -14.64 8.13
N GLY A 394 15.55 -15.41 7.35
CA GLY A 394 14.08 -15.45 7.42
C GLY A 394 13.41 -14.47 6.46
N ARG A 395 13.61 -14.64 5.15
CA ARG A 395 12.76 -13.98 4.16
C ARG A 395 11.31 -14.31 4.50
N LEU A 396 10.44 -13.30 4.55
CA LEU A 396 8.99 -13.50 4.65
C LEU A 396 8.52 -14.53 3.59
N TRP A 397 9.14 -14.51 2.40
CA TRP A 397 8.93 -15.49 1.34
C TRP A 397 9.19 -16.94 1.78
N ASP A 398 10.18 -17.21 2.63
CA ASP A 398 10.42 -18.55 3.19
C ASP A 398 9.36 -18.95 4.22
N ARG A 399 8.73 -17.98 4.90
CA ARG A 399 7.58 -18.21 5.82
C ARG A 399 6.27 -18.47 5.05
N LEU A 400 6.15 -17.96 3.82
CA LEU A 400 4.96 -18.09 2.96
C LEU A 400 4.98 -19.34 2.05
N LYS A 401 6.14 -19.96 1.83
CA LYS A 401 6.39 -21.02 0.82
C LYS A 401 5.60 -22.33 0.94
N ASN A 402 4.80 -22.56 1.98
CA ASN A 402 4.19 -23.88 2.26
C ASN A 402 2.65 -23.91 2.35
N ARG A 403 1.91 -23.03 1.66
CA ARG A 403 0.47 -22.82 1.99
C ARG A 403 -0.55 -23.01 0.87
N ASP A 404 -0.16 -23.56 -0.28
CA ASP A 404 -1.10 -23.86 -1.38
C ASP A 404 -2.10 -24.99 -1.05
N ALA A 405 -1.86 -25.74 0.04
CA ALA A 405 -2.74 -26.82 0.51
C ALA A 405 -4.11 -26.33 1.01
N ILE A 406 -4.25 -25.07 1.45
CA ILE A 406 -5.51 -24.55 2.02
C ILE A 406 -6.55 -24.25 0.92
N ILE A 407 -6.11 -23.99 -0.32
CA ILE A 407 -6.97 -23.47 -1.39
C ILE A 407 -7.51 -24.58 -2.30
N GLY A 408 -7.09 -25.84 -2.11
CA GLY A 408 -7.48 -26.93 -3.02
C GLY A 408 -7.02 -26.70 -4.47
N LEU A 409 -6.01 -25.85 -4.69
CA LEU A 409 -5.41 -25.54 -5.99
C LEU A 409 -4.39 -26.60 -6.44
N GLY A 410 -4.50 -27.83 -5.93
CA GLY A 410 -3.68 -28.96 -6.34
C GLY A 410 -3.99 -29.39 -7.77
N GLY A 411 -3.40 -28.68 -8.74
CA GLY A 411 -3.55 -28.96 -10.16
C GLY A 411 -2.59 -28.15 -11.01
N ALA A 412 -1.41 -28.73 -11.27
CA ALA A 412 -0.45 -28.39 -12.32
C ALA A 412 0.45 -27.15 -12.13
N VAL A 413 1.46 -27.29 -11.26
CA VAL A 413 2.83 -26.89 -11.60
C VAL A 413 3.74 -28.03 -11.17
N GLN A 414 4.10 -28.91 -12.11
CA GLN A 414 5.23 -29.81 -11.91
C GLN A 414 6.50 -28.97 -12.00
N GLU A 415 7.29 -28.98 -10.94
CA GLU A 415 8.70 -28.58 -10.98
C GLU A 415 9.46 -29.53 -11.91
N GLY A 416 9.58 -29.13 -13.18
CA GLY A 416 10.49 -29.74 -14.14
C GLY A 416 11.84 -29.05 -14.04
N GLY A 417 12.66 -29.47 -13.08
CA GLY A 417 14.09 -29.18 -13.11
C GLY A 417 14.77 -30.06 -14.16
N GLU A 418 15.35 -29.46 -15.19
CA GLU A 418 16.56 -29.97 -15.82
C GLU A 418 17.30 -28.84 -16.52
N ALA A 419 18.56 -28.68 -16.13
CA ALA A 419 19.49 -27.72 -16.72
C ALA A 419 19.79 -28.10 -18.17
N ALA A 420 19.71 -27.11 -19.06
CA ALA A 420 20.40 -27.14 -20.34
C ALA A 420 21.17 -25.84 -20.51
N GLY A 421 22.46 -25.89 -20.21
CA GLY A 421 23.40 -24.89 -20.69
C GLY A 421 23.48 -24.93 -22.21
N GLY A 422 23.47 -23.76 -22.85
CA GLY A 422 23.58 -23.64 -24.30
C GLY A 422 23.53 -22.17 -24.73
N GLU A 423 24.73 -21.62 -24.96
CA GLU A 423 25.06 -20.51 -25.85
C GLU A 423 23.98 -19.48 -26.23
N TYR A 424 24.12 -18.24 -25.74
CA TYR A 424 24.01 -17.05 -26.60
C TYR A 424 24.99 -15.99 -26.12
N ALA A 425 26.17 -16.00 -26.72
CA ALA A 425 27.09 -14.88 -26.73
C ALA A 425 26.83 -14.01 -27.97
N LYS A 426 27.08 -12.69 -27.80
CA LYS A 426 27.26 -11.64 -28.83
C LYS A 426 25.99 -11.01 -29.41
N VAL A 427 25.67 -9.78 -28.98
CA VAL A 427 25.74 -8.49 -29.72
C VAL A 427 25.62 -7.41 -28.61
N PHE A 428 26.60 -6.56 -28.27
CA PHE A 428 27.09 -5.41 -29.01
C PHE A 428 28.48 -5.02 -28.50
N GLY A 429 29.43 -4.93 -29.42
CA GLY A 429 30.69 -4.21 -29.23
C GLY A 429 30.61 -2.83 -29.90
N ALA A 430 31.14 -1.85 -29.16
CA ALA A 430 31.83 -0.64 -29.63
C ALA A 430 31.05 0.42 -30.44
N VAL A 431 30.77 1.56 -29.78
CA VAL A 431 31.36 2.90 -30.03
C VAL A 431 31.23 3.66 -28.69
N GLY A 432 32.21 4.31 -28.05
CA GLY A 432 33.53 4.74 -28.45
C GLY A 432 33.75 6.18 -27.95
N ARG A 433 34.43 6.29 -26.80
CA ARG A 433 35.02 7.48 -26.14
C ARG A 433 34.12 8.43 -25.36
#